data_AF-A0A6N6NRP9-F1
#
_entry.id   AF-A0A6N6NRP9-F1
#
_cell.length_a   1.000
_cell.length_b   1.000
_cell.length_c   1.000
_cell.angle_alpha   90.00
_cell.angle_beta   90.00
_cell.angle_gamma   90.00
#
_symmetry.space_group_name_H-M   'P 1'
#
loop_
_entity.id
_entity.type
_entity.pdbx_description
1 polymer ?
#
loop_
_entity_poly.entity_id
_entity_poly.type
_entity_poly.pdbx_seq_one_letter_code
_entity_poly.pdbx_strand_id
1 'polypeptide(L)'
;MTRKNKLMLAAAIVAAVLLVGSGVARCTLAQNGSTEGRAAVESAEEAAVENPQSETDAADGEASSGIESLVGTSWVGVDDATHSLSIVKGAFVETKDGGTEVTYWTLDGEELLSSGIEATVLASKSMTDAASPVLVSVSSDGADTVLRSDALACAYRQVQVGDRSLSFTGVTSKLEEAMGIDAAKIEAAVSARAAAVSPSATRAIWDAEAWIDYANNAATTTFTLDDGASTMISVTRSSDGTIEAL
;
A
#
# COMPACT_ATOMS: atom_id res chain seq x y z
N MET A 1 -52.60 6.39 -23.44
CA MET A 1 -52.01 6.11 -24.77
C MET A 1 -50.85 7.09 -24.97
N THR A 2 -49.60 6.62 -24.86
CA THR A 2 -48.57 6.54 -25.95
C THR A 2 -48.03 7.91 -26.41
N ARG A 3 -46.72 8.23 -26.48
CA ARG A 3 -45.47 7.49 -26.76
C ARG A 3 -44.26 8.42 -26.44
N LYS A 4 -43.21 7.93 -25.73
CA LYS A 4 -41.85 7.50 -26.19
C LYS A 4 -40.77 8.59 -26.46
N ASN A 5 -39.75 8.55 -25.59
CA ASN A 5 -38.27 8.69 -25.71
C ASN A 5 -37.61 9.68 -26.69
N LYS A 6 -36.52 10.31 -26.19
CA LYS A 6 -35.18 10.24 -26.82
C LYS A 6 -34.06 10.14 -25.76
N LEU A 7 -33.40 8.99 -25.74
CA LEU A 7 -32.07 8.74 -25.15
C LEU A 7 -31.01 9.37 -26.06
N MET A 8 -29.97 9.97 -25.47
CA MET A 8 -28.61 10.03 -26.04
C MET A 8 -27.62 10.48 -24.97
N LEU A 9 -26.78 9.56 -24.49
CA LEU A 9 -25.33 9.80 -24.43
C LEU A 9 -24.63 8.43 -24.39
N ALA A 10 -23.90 8.13 -25.45
CA ALA A 10 -23.02 6.99 -25.57
C ALA A 10 -21.64 7.38 -25.02
N ALA A 11 -21.06 6.56 -24.14
CA ALA A 11 -19.64 6.58 -23.84
C ALA A 11 -19.13 5.14 -23.97
N ALA A 12 -18.21 4.96 -24.92
CA ALA A 12 -17.70 3.67 -25.33
C ALA A 12 -16.70 3.12 -24.29
N ILE A 13 -16.89 1.86 -23.94
CA ILE A 13 -16.02 1.07 -23.06
C ILE A 13 -14.88 0.52 -23.93
N VAL A 14 -13.64 0.86 -23.61
CA VAL A 14 -12.47 0.15 -24.13
C VAL A 14 -11.91 -0.71 -23.00
N ALA A 15 -12.14 -2.01 -23.10
CA ALA A 15 -11.54 -3.02 -22.24
C ALA A 15 -10.17 -3.41 -22.81
N ALA A 16 -9.11 -3.22 -22.04
CA ALA A 16 -7.82 -3.84 -22.30
C ALA A 16 -7.61 -4.98 -21.29
N VAL A 17 -7.79 -6.21 -21.77
CA VAL A 17 -7.40 -7.43 -21.06
C VAL A 17 -5.89 -7.59 -21.23
N LEU A 18 -5.12 -7.34 -20.17
CA LEU A 18 -3.72 -7.76 -20.12
C LEU A 18 -3.64 -9.17 -19.52
N LEU A 19 -3.59 -10.14 -20.42
CA LEU A 19 -3.10 -11.49 -20.14
C LEU A 19 -1.62 -11.40 -19.77
N VAL A 20 -1.30 -11.44 -18.48
CA VAL A 20 0.07 -11.72 -18.03
C VAL A 20 0.31 -13.22 -18.23
N GLY A 21 0.92 -13.55 -19.37
CA GLY A 21 1.38 -14.88 -19.68
C GLY A 21 2.52 -15.29 -18.76
N SER A 22 2.32 -16.39 -18.03
CA SER A 22 3.36 -17.13 -17.33
C SER A 22 4.41 -17.62 -18.32
N GLY A 23 5.68 -17.27 -18.08
CA GLY A 23 6.81 -17.76 -18.85
C GLY A 23 8.08 -17.83 -18.01
N VAL A 24 8.19 -18.83 -17.12
CA VAL A 24 9.48 -19.22 -16.54
C VAL A 24 10.23 -20.08 -17.55
N ALA A 25 11.00 -19.45 -18.43
CA ALA A 25 12.04 -20.14 -19.18
C ALA A 25 13.21 -20.42 -18.23
N ARG A 26 13.31 -21.68 -17.77
CA ARG A 26 14.53 -22.20 -17.14
C ARG A 26 15.63 -22.25 -18.19
N CYS A 27 16.69 -21.47 -18.02
CA CYS A 27 17.95 -21.71 -18.71
C CYS A 27 18.90 -22.47 -17.79
N THR A 28 18.92 -23.79 -17.96
CA THR A 28 20.02 -24.66 -17.53
C THR A 28 21.27 -24.38 -18.37
N LEU A 29 22.41 -24.33 -17.68
CA LEU A 29 23.78 -24.23 -18.17
C LEU A 29 24.10 -25.21 -19.32
N ALA A 30 24.76 -24.74 -20.38
CA ALA A 30 25.71 -25.56 -21.17
C ALA A 30 26.70 -24.69 -21.95
N GLN A 31 27.96 -25.07 -21.81
CA GLN A 31 29.17 -24.43 -22.30
C GLN A 31 29.59 -25.00 -23.66
N ASN A 32 30.03 -24.14 -24.60
CA ASN A 32 31.23 -24.30 -25.46
C ASN A 32 31.15 -23.49 -26.78
N GLY A 33 32.29 -22.89 -27.15
CA GLY A 33 32.82 -23.04 -28.51
C GLY A 33 32.60 -21.90 -29.51
N SER A 34 33.65 -21.09 -29.67
CA SER A 34 34.16 -20.34 -30.82
C SER A 34 33.46 -20.40 -32.20
N THR A 35 33.54 -19.25 -32.88
CA THR A 35 33.86 -19.02 -34.32
C THR A 35 32.77 -18.34 -35.16
N GLU A 36 33.06 -17.07 -35.50
CA GLU A 36 32.97 -16.41 -36.82
C GLU A 36 31.87 -16.82 -37.82
N GLY A 37 31.06 -15.86 -38.27
CA GLY A 37 30.15 -16.08 -39.40
C GLY A 37 29.19 -14.94 -39.70
N ARG A 38 29.67 -13.96 -40.47
CA ARG A 38 28.91 -12.87 -41.11
C ARG A 38 27.79 -13.40 -42.03
N ALA A 39 26.57 -12.88 -41.88
CA ALA A 39 25.64 -12.69 -42.99
C ALA A 39 24.61 -11.60 -42.65
N ALA A 40 24.56 -10.59 -43.51
CA ALA A 40 23.65 -9.45 -43.47
C ALA A 40 22.40 -9.75 -44.31
N VAL A 41 21.23 -9.26 -43.89
CA VAL A 41 20.20 -8.73 -44.79
C VAL A 41 19.20 -7.82 -44.06
N GLU A 42 19.02 -6.64 -44.65
CA GLU A 42 17.82 -5.79 -44.81
C GLU A 42 16.94 -5.47 -43.58
N SER A 43 16.91 -4.21 -43.12
CA SER A 43 16.25 -3.02 -43.68
C SER A 43 14.85 -2.82 -43.08
N ALA A 44 14.68 -1.75 -42.31
CA ALA A 44 13.69 -0.70 -42.55
C ALA A 44 13.63 0.26 -41.35
N GLU A 45 13.49 1.54 -41.67
CA GLU A 45 13.31 2.70 -40.80
C GLU A 45 12.37 2.46 -39.61
N GLU A 46 12.79 2.87 -38.42
CA GLU A 46 11.87 3.25 -37.36
C GLU A 46 12.03 4.74 -37.08
N ALA A 47 10.94 5.46 -37.38
CA ALA A 47 10.79 6.88 -37.21
C ALA A 47 10.92 7.27 -35.74
N ALA A 48 11.57 8.42 -35.51
CA ALA A 48 11.56 9.12 -34.25
C ALA A 48 10.13 9.31 -33.74
N VAL A 49 9.81 8.72 -32.60
CA VAL A 49 8.61 9.06 -31.83
C VAL A 49 9.07 9.90 -30.65
N GLU A 50 8.72 11.19 -30.72
CA GLU A 50 8.81 12.15 -29.63
C GLU A 50 8.15 11.60 -28.37
N ASN A 51 8.90 11.63 -27.28
CA ASN A 51 8.49 11.28 -25.94
C ASN A 51 7.68 12.43 -25.33
N PRO A 52 6.35 12.32 -25.10
CA PRO A 52 5.68 13.27 -24.24
C PRO A 52 6.04 12.88 -22.81
N GLN A 53 6.90 13.69 -22.19
CA GLN A 53 7.11 13.72 -20.75
C GLN A 53 5.74 13.68 -20.07
N SER A 54 5.40 12.51 -19.50
CA SER A 54 4.37 12.44 -18.50
C SER A 54 4.95 13.12 -17.27
N GLU A 55 4.46 14.33 -17.02
CA GLU A 55 4.58 15.00 -15.73
C GLU A 55 3.90 14.08 -14.72
N THR A 56 4.70 13.23 -14.08
CA THR A 56 4.35 12.63 -12.80
C THR A 56 4.18 13.81 -11.86
N ASP A 57 2.93 14.14 -11.53
CA ASP A 57 2.59 15.00 -10.41
C ASP A 57 3.37 14.46 -9.20
N ALA A 58 4.42 15.19 -8.85
CA ALA A 58 5.10 15.02 -7.60
C ALA A 58 4.03 15.33 -6.54
N ALA A 59 3.59 14.30 -5.83
CA ALA A 59 2.78 14.47 -4.65
C ALA A 59 3.58 15.34 -3.67
N ASP A 60 3.27 16.63 -3.66
CA ASP A 60 3.68 17.54 -2.60
C ASP A 60 3.17 16.92 -1.30
N GLY A 61 4.12 16.51 -0.46
CA GLY A 61 3.87 15.93 0.85
C GLY A 61 3.41 16.98 1.85
N GLU A 62 2.28 17.62 1.58
CA GLU A 62 1.49 18.22 2.65
C GLU A 62 0.88 17.06 3.45
N ALA A 63 1.25 16.97 4.73
CA ALA A 63 0.57 16.06 5.64
C ALA A 63 -0.92 16.41 5.62
N SER A 64 -1.73 15.56 4.97
CA SER A 64 -3.17 15.78 4.91
C SER A 64 -3.69 15.86 6.34
N SER A 65 -4.40 16.94 6.66
CA SER A 65 -5.21 17.03 7.87
C SER A 65 -6.63 16.56 7.51
N GLY A 66 -7.42 16.15 8.50
CA GLY A 66 -8.81 15.73 8.25
C GLY A 66 -8.95 14.26 7.85
N ILE A 67 -10.06 13.91 7.18
CA ILE A 67 -10.40 12.50 6.94
C ILE A 67 -9.41 11.79 6.01
N GLU A 68 -8.78 12.53 5.09
CA GLU A 68 -7.77 11.97 4.18
C GLU A 68 -6.49 11.53 4.91
N SER A 69 -6.22 12.09 6.09
CA SER A 69 -5.10 11.68 6.95
C SER A 69 -5.23 10.22 7.44
N LEU A 70 -6.45 9.68 7.41
CA LEU A 70 -6.74 8.33 7.86
C LEU A 70 -6.50 7.29 6.77
N VAL A 71 -6.21 7.68 5.53
CA VAL A 71 -5.91 6.75 4.45
C VAL A 71 -4.65 5.93 4.79
N GLY A 72 -4.73 4.61 4.63
CA GLY A 72 -3.66 3.68 4.96
C GLY A 72 -3.63 3.26 6.43
N THR A 73 -4.54 3.75 7.28
CA THR A 73 -4.66 3.31 8.67
C THR A 73 -5.55 2.06 8.80
N SER A 74 -5.28 1.25 9.83
CA SER A 74 -6.02 0.01 10.13
C SER A 74 -6.82 0.16 11.43
N TRP A 75 -8.00 -0.46 11.47
CA TRP A 75 -8.94 -0.33 12.58
C TRP A 75 -9.60 -1.66 12.92
N VAL A 76 -10.04 -1.79 14.18
CA VAL A 76 -10.76 -2.97 14.70
C VAL A 76 -12.08 -2.56 15.34
N GLY A 77 -13.11 -3.41 15.21
CA GLY A 77 -14.42 -3.16 15.79
C GLY A 77 -14.34 -2.98 17.30
N VAL A 78 -14.98 -1.93 17.81
CA VAL A 78 -14.99 -1.59 19.25
C VAL A 78 -15.68 -2.67 20.08
N ASP A 79 -16.79 -3.20 19.57
CA ASP A 79 -17.62 -4.19 20.27
C ASP A 79 -17.29 -5.64 19.84
N ASP A 80 -16.65 -5.80 18.68
CA ASP A 80 -16.31 -7.11 18.10
C ASP A 80 -15.03 -6.98 17.26
N ALA A 81 -13.91 -7.42 17.83
CA ALA A 81 -12.58 -7.35 17.20
C ALA A 81 -12.42 -8.26 15.98
N THR A 82 -13.41 -9.09 15.64
CA THR A 82 -13.42 -9.86 14.38
C THR A 82 -13.79 -9.00 13.17
N HIS A 83 -14.38 -7.82 13.40
CA HIS A 83 -14.53 -6.80 12.38
C HIS A 83 -13.23 -6.01 12.25
N SER A 84 -12.76 -5.85 11.02
CA SER A 84 -11.70 -4.92 10.67
C SER A 84 -12.18 -3.88 9.68
N LEU A 85 -11.54 -2.71 9.72
CA LEU A 85 -11.74 -1.63 8.76
C LEU A 85 -10.38 -1.14 8.27
N SER A 86 -10.25 -1.03 6.94
CA SER A 86 -9.16 -0.34 6.27
C SER A 86 -9.72 0.86 5.52
N ILE A 87 -9.03 2.00 5.61
CA ILE A 87 -9.41 3.21 4.90
C ILE A 87 -8.46 3.39 3.72
N VAL A 88 -9.00 3.35 2.52
CA VAL A 88 -8.26 3.65 1.29
C VAL A 88 -8.81 4.93 0.67
N LYS A 89 -8.08 5.51 -0.29
CA LYS A 89 -8.54 6.72 -0.96
C LYS A 89 -9.89 6.48 -1.62
N GLY A 90 -10.93 7.16 -1.11
CA GLY A 90 -12.29 7.09 -1.62
C GLY A 90 -13.08 5.82 -1.27
N ALA A 91 -12.61 4.98 -0.34
CA ALA A 91 -13.42 3.87 0.17
C ALA A 91 -13.10 3.47 1.61
N PHE A 92 -14.14 3.05 2.33
CA PHE A 92 -14.06 2.27 3.54
C PHE A 92 -14.19 0.80 3.18
N VAL A 93 -13.29 -0.04 3.70
CA VAL A 93 -13.26 -1.48 3.44
C VAL A 93 -13.42 -2.21 4.76
N GLU A 94 -14.62 -2.73 5.01
CA GLU A 94 -14.93 -3.53 6.19
C GLU A 94 -14.74 -5.01 5.85
N THR A 95 -14.14 -5.76 6.77
CA THR A 95 -13.98 -7.21 6.63
C THR A 95 -14.44 -7.92 7.89
N LYS A 96 -15.19 -9.01 7.70
CA LYS A 96 -15.61 -9.93 8.76
C LYS A 96 -15.73 -11.35 8.21
N ASP A 97 -15.17 -12.33 8.93
CA ASP A 97 -15.31 -13.76 8.61
C ASP A 97 -14.95 -14.12 7.14
N GLY A 98 -13.98 -13.40 6.56
CA GLY A 98 -13.56 -13.56 5.17
C GLY A 98 -14.46 -12.89 4.13
N GLY A 99 -15.57 -12.27 4.54
CA GLY A 99 -16.39 -11.40 3.71
C GLY A 99 -15.88 -9.95 3.74
N THR A 100 -15.97 -9.26 2.60
CA THR A 100 -15.56 -7.86 2.45
C THR A 100 -16.74 -7.01 1.99
N GLU A 101 -16.94 -5.87 2.64
CA GLU A 101 -17.90 -4.85 2.28
C GLU A 101 -17.16 -3.55 1.96
N VAL A 102 -17.49 -2.93 0.83
CA VAL A 102 -16.85 -1.70 0.36
C VAL A 102 -17.89 -0.59 0.30
N THR A 103 -17.62 0.49 1.03
CA THR A 103 -18.40 1.72 0.98
C THR A 103 -17.54 2.79 0.32
N TYR A 104 -17.86 3.13 -0.92
CA TYR A 104 -17.21 4.21 -1.66
C TYR A 104 -17.63 5.56 -1.10
N TRP A 105 -16.72 6.52 -1.06
CA TRP A 105 -17.01 7.84 -0.54
C TRP A 105 -16.24 8.95 -1.27
N THR A 106 -16.83 10.15 -1.29
CA THR A 106 -16.15 11.41 -1.62
C THR A 106 -16.40 12.42 -0.51
N LEU A 107 -15.41 13.22 -0.16
CA LEU A 107 -15.56 14.27 0.84
C LEU A 107 -16.48 15.38 0.33
N ASP A 108 -17.53 15.70 1.09
CA ASP A 108 -18.43 16.82 0.84
C ASP A 108 -18.03 18.05 1.68
N GLY A 109 -17.65 17.82 2.93
CA GLY A 109 -17.08 18.83 3.82
C GLY A 109 -16.57 18.24 5.12
N GLU A 110 -15.68 18.95 5.81
CA GLU A 110 -15.17 18.53 7.12
C GLU A 110 -14.88 19.72 8.03
N GLU A 111 -14.92 19.45 9.33
CA GLU A 111 -14.58 20.35 10.41
C GLU A 111 -13.53 19.67 11.32
N LEU A 112 -12.41 20.34 11.53
CA LEU A 112 -11.38 19.91 12.47
C LEU A 112 -11.72 20.43 13.86
N LEU A 113 -11.89 19.50 14.80
CA LEU A 113 -12.19 19.79 16.19
C LEU A 113 -10.92 19.63 17.05
N SER A 114 -10.90 20.26 18.22
CA SER A 114 -9.80 20.07 19.18
C SER A 114 -9.63 18.61 19.65
N SER A 115 -10.67 17.80 19.51
CA SER A 115 -10.72 16.40 19.96
C SER A 115 -10.96 15.41 18.81
N GLY A 116 -10.80 15.82 17.54
CA GLY A 116 -11.01 14.94 16.40
C GLY A 116 -11.50 15.63 15.12
N ILE A 117 -12.27 14.91 14.31
CA ILE A 117 -12.76 15.33 12.99
C ILE A 117 -14.25 15.01 12.89
N GLU A 118 -15.04 15.92 12.35
CA GLU A 118 -16.36 15.62 11.80
C GLU A 118 -16.36 15.87 10.30
N ALA A 119 -16.66 14.85 9.51
CA ALA A 119 -16.70 14.93 8.06
C ALA A 119 -18.05 14.46 7.54
N THR A 120 -18.60 15.18 6.57
CA THR A 120 -19.70 14.71 5.73
C THR A 120 -19.11 14.15 4.45
N VAL A 121 -19.43 12.89 4.14
CA VAL A 121 -19.03 12.23 2.90
C VAL A 121 -20.27 11.81 2.11
N LEU A 122 -20.18 11.83 0.78
CA LEU A 122 -21.18 11.19 -0.07
C LEU A 122 -20.81 9.72 -0.22
N ALA A 123 -21.55 8.82 0.42
CA ALA A 123 -21.24 7.40 0.48
C ALA A 123 -22.19 6.53 -0.35
N SER A 124 -21.67 5.44 -0.92
CA SER A 124 -22.45 4.41 -1.62
C SER A 124 -21.79 3.03 -1.53
N LYS A 125 -22.61 1.98 -1.40
CA LYS A 125 -22.15 0.57 -1.51
C LYS A 125 -22.04 0.07 -2.96
N SER A 126 -22.32 0.96 -3.92
CA SER A 126 -22.39 0.67 -5.35
C SER A 126 -21.77 1.81 -6.16
N MET A 127 -20.97 1.46 -7.17
CA MET A 127 -20.34 2.43 -8.07
C MET A 127 -21.35 3.12 -9.02
N THR A 128 -22.55 2.57 -9.15
CA THR A 128 -23.55 3.05 -10.13
C THR A 128 -24.74 3.75 -9.48
N ASP A 129 -24.95 3.53 -8.18
CA ASP A 129 -26.06 4.15 -7.46
C ASP A 129 -25.69 5.54 -6.97
N ALA A 130 -26.70 6.38 -6.79
CA ALA A 130 -26.49 7.72 -6.24
C ALA A 130 -25.96 7.64 -4.81
N ALA A 131 -24.85 8.32 -4.55
CA ALA A 131 -24.30 8.45 -3.21
C ALA A 131 -25.19 9.33 -2.33
N SER A 132 -25.24 9.03 -1.04
CA SER A 132 -26.00 9.78 -0.03
C SER A 132 -25.06 10.39 1.00
N PRO A 133 -25.36 11.60 1.52
CA PRO A 133 -24.55 12.22 2.55
C PRO A 133 -24.61 11.41 3.85
N VAL A 134 -23.45 11.21 4.44
CA VAL A 134 -23.22 10.42 5.65
C VAL A 134 -22.24 11.16 6.54
N LEU A 135 -22.51 11.18 7.85
CA LEU A 135 -21.59 11.73 8.84
C LEU A 135 -20.55 10.68 9.24
N VAL A 136 -19.28 11.10 9.27
CA VAL A 136 -18.15 10.36 9.80
C VAL A 136 -17.56 11.20 10.94
N SER A 137 -17.64 10.68 12.15
CA SER A 137 -17.06 11.30 13.34
C SER A 137 -15.84 10.50 13.78
N VAL A 138 -14.72 11.18 13.95
CA VAL A 138 -13.47 10.62 14.45
C VAL A 138 -13.15 11.36 15.73
N SER A 139 -13.07 10.65 16.84
CA SER A 139 -12.72 11.23 18.14
C SER A 139 -11.39 10.67 18.61
N SER A 140 -10.52 11.54 19.09
CA SER A 140 -9.23 11.16 19.70
C SER A 140 -9.22 11.58 21.18
N ASP A 141 -9.04 10.61 22.06
CA ASP A 141 -8.83 10.81 23.50
C ASP A 141 -7.50 10.17 23.91
N GLY A 142 -6.48 11.01 24.12
CA GLY A 142 -5.12 10.54 24.35
C GLY A 142 -4.60 9.71 23.17
N ALA A 143 -4.30 8.43 23.42
CA ALA A 143 -3.85 7.49 22.41
C ALA A 143 -5.00 6.70 21.76
N ASP A 144 -6.25 6.90 22.16
CA ASP A 144 -7.39 6.19 21.61
C ASP A 144 -8.08 7.02 20.53
N THR A 145 -8.00 6.59 19.28
CA THR A 145 -8.79 7.15 18.17
C THR A 145 -9.93 6.21 17.81
N VAL A 146 -11.15 6.73 17.73
CA VAL A 146 -12.36 5.97 17.40
C VAL A 146 -13.10 6.66 16.25
N LEU A 147 -13.43 5.89 15.22
CA LEU A 147 -14.23 6.28 14.07
C LEU A 147 -15.65 5.73 14.19
N ARG A 148 -16.64 6.58 13.92
CA ARG A 148 -18.08 6.25 13.91
C ARG A 148 -18.74 6.80 12.66
N SER A 149 -19.56 5.98 12.03
CA SER A 149 -20.43 6.38 10.93
C SER A 149 -21.58 5.39 10.82
N ASP A 150 -22.75 5.85 10.37
CA ASP A 150 -23.91 4.99 10.11
C ASP A 150 -23.78 4.17 8.81
N ALA A 151 -22.84 4.54 7.94
CA ALA A 151 -22.48 3.74 6.76
C ALA A 151 -21.60 2.53 7.08
N LEU A 152 -21.13 2.40 8.33
CA LEU A 152 -20.30 1.30 8.80
C LEU A 152 -21.10 0.35 9.68
N ALA A 153 -20.66 -0.92 9.74
CA ALA A 153 -21.31 -1.98 10.50
C ALA A 153 -21.21 -1.75 12.02
N CYS A 154 -20.13 -1.13 12.48
CA CYS A 154 -19.93 -0.78 13.88
C CYS A 154 -18.98 0.42 14.04
N ALA A 155 -18.69 0.78 15.28
CA ALA A 155 -17.61 1.73 15.55
C ALA A 155 -16.27 1.03 15.52
N TYR A 156 -15.25 1.74 15.05
CA TYR A 156 -13.93 1.21 14.86
C TYR A 156 -12.91 1.98 15.69
N ARG A 157 -12.06 1.26 16.43
CA ARG A 157 -10.91 1.84 17.12
C ARG A 157 -9.70 1.70 16.22
N GLN A 158 -8.94 2.79 16.07
CA GLN A 158 -7.71 2.76 15.30
C GLN A 158 -6.75 1.80 15.99
N VAL A 159 -6.20 0.88 15.21
CA VAL A 159 -5.10 0.04 15.67
C VAL A 159 -3.94 0.97 15.91
N GLN A 160 -3.61 1.20 17.18
CA GLN A 160 -2.48 2.03 17.54
C GLN A 160 -1.20 1.37 17.06
N VAL A 161 -0.34 2.17 16.42
CA VAL A 161 0.95 1.72 15.89
C VAL A 161 1.99 1.52 17.02
N GLY A 162 1.65 1.82 18.29
CA GLY A 162 2.40 1.41 19.50
C GLY A 162 1.43 0.98 20.61
N ASP A 163 1.64 -0.02 21.46
CA ASP A 163 2.79 -0.85 21.84
C ASP A 163 2.69 -2.29 21.28
N ARG A 164 2.79 -2.47 19.97
CA ARG A 164 2.97 -3.82 19.42
C ARG A 164 4.45 -4.18 19.50
N SER A 165 4.81 -5.11 20.38
CA SER A 165 6.14 -5.70 20.34
C SER A 165 6.24 -6.65 19.14
N LEU A 166 6.82 -6.19 18.03
CA LEU A 166 7.28 -7.07 16.97
C LEU A 166 8.57 -7.73 17.45
N SER A 167 8.56 -9.05 17.58
CA SER A 167 9.77 -9.79 17.94
C SER A 167 10.67 -9.98 16.72
N PHE A 168 11.98 -9.88 16.91
CA PHE A 168 12.96 -10.11 15.85
C PHE A 168 13.67 -11.44 16.07
N THR A 169 13.81 -12.24 15.02
CA THR A 169 14.54 -13.52 15.04
C THR A 169 15.60 -13.52 13.95
N GLY A 170 16.74 -14.16 14.22
CA GLY A 170 17.85 -14.27 13.30
C GLY A 170 18.79 -13.06 13.29
N VAL A 171 18.37 -11.92 13.84
CA VAL A 171 19.21 -10.72 13.98
C VAL A 171 20.47 -11.02 14.80
N THR A 172 21.63 -10.75 14.20
CA THR A 172 22.95 -10.87 14.85
C THR A 172 23.76 -9.61 14.58
N SER A 173 24.94 -9.49 15.18
CA SER A 173 25.87 -8.38 14.92
C SER A 173 26.28 -8.24 13.44
N LYS A 174 26.04 -9.26 12.60
CA LYS A 174 26.29 -9.21 11.15
C LYS A 174 25.35 -8.27 10.42
N LEU A 175 24.14 -8.05 10.92
CA LEU A 175 23.20 -7.09 10.34
C LEU A 175 23.78 -5.67 10.42
N GLU A 176 24.24 -5.27 11.61
CA GLU A 176 24.81 -3.94 11.84
C GLU A 176 26.10 -3.73 11.06
N GLU A 177 26.95 -4.75 11.00
CA GLU A 177 28.20 -4.75 10.23
C GLU A 177 27.92 -4.54 8.73
N ALA A 178 26.94 -5.26 8.17
CA ALA A 178 26.61 -5.17 6.75
C ALA A 178 25.88 -3.88 6.37
N MET A 179 24.96 -3.42 7.21
CA MET A 179 24.15 -2.22 6.95
C MET A 179 24.86 -0.92 7.36
N GLY A 180 25.91 -1.02 8.19
CA GLY A 180 26.68 0.12 8.70
C GLY A 180 25.83 1.07 9.55
N ILE A 181 24.85 0.53 10.28
CA ILE A 181 23.92 1.25 11.15
C ILE A 181 23.43 0.35 12.28
N ASP A 182 23.03 0.95 13.39
CA ASP A 182 22.45 0.29 14.56
C ASP A 182 21.22 -0.57 14.18
N ALA A 183 21.21 -1.83 14.63
CA ALA A 183 20.11 -2.75 14.41
C ALA A 183 18.80 -2.21 14.97
N ALA A 184 18.82 -1.46 16.08
CA ALA A 184 17.62 -0.86 16.64
C ALA A 184 16.92 0.11 15.68
N LYS A 185 17.67 0.82 14.82
CA LYS A 185 17.09 1.70 13.78
C LYS A 185 16.45 0.89 12.66
N ILE A 186 17.08 -0.23 12.29
CA ILE A 186 16.54 -1.17 11.29
C ILE A 186 15.24 -1.79 11.82
N GLU A 187 15.28 -2.32 13.05
CA GLU A 187 14.13 -2.93 13.73
C GLU A 187 12.98 -1.94 13.89
N ALA A 188 13.26 -0.67 14.22
CA ALA A 188 12.23 0.37 14.27
C ALA A 188 11.58 0.62 12.90
N ALA A 189 12.36 0.68 11.82
CA ALA A 189 11.84 0.86 10.46
C ALA A 189 11.00 -0.35 10.01
N VAL A 190 11.47 -1.57 10.28
CA VAL A 190 10.72 -2.80 10.01
C VAL A 190 9.42 -2.84 10.81
N SER A 191 9.45 -2.47 12.09
CA SER A 191 8.26 -2.45 12.95
C SER A 191 7.21 -1.48 12.43
N ALA A 192 7.63 -0.27 12.03
CA ALA A 192 6.74 0.72 11.44
C ALA A 192 6.11 0.21 10.13
N ARG A 193 6.91 -0.41 9.26
CA ARG A 193 6.41 -0.97 8.00
C ARG A 193 5.48 -2.16 8.23
N ALA A 194 5.83 -3.07 9.11
CA ALA A 194 5.03 -4.24 9.47
C ALA A 194 3.65 -3.86 10.00
N ALA A 195 3.57 -2.81 10.83
CA ALA A 195 2.29 -2.31 11.33
C ALA A 195 1.37 -1.83 10.21
N ALA A 196 1.92 -1.29 9.11
CA ALA A 196 1.14 -0.81 7.97
C ALA A 196 0.69 -1.94 7.03
N VAL A 197 1.57 -2.91 6.75
CA VAL A 197 1.32 -3.93 5.69
C VAL A 197 0.85 -5.28 6.21
N SER A 198 1.14 -5.61 7.47
CA SER A 198 0.70 -6.85 8.11
C SER A 198 0.36 -6.65 9.59
N PRO A 199 -0.80 -6.03 9.89
CA PRO A 199 -1.21 -5.71 11.25
C PRO A 199 -1.46 -6.94 12.14
N SER A 200 -1.34 -8.17 11.65
CA SER A 200 -1.46 -9.41 12.43
C SER A 200 -0.11 -10.10 12.69
N ALA A 201 0.99 -9.72 12.01
CA ALA A 201 2.32 -10.29 12.22
C ALA A 201 2.88 -10.01 13.62
N THR A 202 3.40 -11.02 14.32
CA THR A 202 3.98 -10.86 15.68
C THR A 202 5.50 -11.03 15.71
N ARG A 203 6.08 -11.41 14.58
CA ARG A 203 7.50 -11.67 14.44
C ARG A 203 8.00 -11.28 13.04
N ALA A 204 9.20 -10.70 12.99
CA ALA A 204 9.98 -10.50 11.78
C ALA A 204 11.25 -11.36 11.85
N ILE A 205 11.55 -12.07 10.77
CA ILE A 205 12.67 -13.00 10.67
C ILE A 205 13.66 -12.40 9.68
N TRP A 206 14.86 -12.08 10.15
CA TRP A 206 15.92 -11.62 9.26
C TRP A 206 16.42 -12.81 8.42
N ASP A 207 16.50 -12.64 7.10
CA ASP A 207 16.91 -13.72 6.18
C ASP A 207 18.42 -13.99 6.21
N ALA A 208 19.17 -13.25 7.03
CA ALA A 208 20.63 -13.30 7.16
C ALA A 208 21.40 -12.93 5.87
N GLU A 209 20.74 -12.21 4.97
CA GLU A 209 21.32 -11.74 3.71
C GLU A 209 21.32 -10.21 3.64
N ALA A 210 22.39 -9.63 3.10
CA ALA A 210 22.48 -8.21 2.82
C ALA A 210 23.24 -7.98 1.50
N TRP A 211 22.73 -7.05 0.70
CA TRP A 211 23.33 -6.59 -0.55
C TRP A 211 23.97 -5.23 -0.34
N ILE A 212 25.28 -5.14 -0.59
CA ILE A 212 26.05 -3.90 -0.40
C ILE A 212 26.37 -3.30 -1.76
N ASP A 213 25.90 -2.08 -1.99
CA ASP A 213 26.28 -1.24 -3.11
C ASP A 213 27.41 -0.29 -2.67
N TYR A 214 28.64 -0.70 -2.94
CA TYR A 214 29.83 0.11 -2.64
C TYR A 214 29.94 1.39 -3.49
N ALA A 215 29.34 1.42 -4.69
CA ALA A 215 29.42 2.59 -5.55
C ALA A 215 28.55 3.73 -5.00
N ASN A 216 27.38 3.38 -4.47
CA ASN A 216 26.42 4.33 -3.92
C ASN A 216 26.45 4.41 -2.38
N ASN A 217 27.36 3.68 -1.71
CA ASN A 217 27.44 3.57 -0.25
C ASN A 217 26.08 3.21 0.38
N ALA A 218 25.37 2.25 -0.23
CA ALA A 218 24.05 1.81 0.19
C ALA A 218 24.08 0.33 0.55
N ALA A 219 23.13 -0.10 1.39
CA ALA A 219 22.96 -1.50 1.73
C ALA A 219 21.47 -1.85 1.83
N THR A 220 21.10 -3.05 1.37
CA THR A 220 19.72 -3.54 1.41
C THR A 220 19.66 -4.91 2.05
N THR A 221 18.65 -5.16 2.86
CA THR A 221 18.40 -6.44 3.52
C THR A 221 16.90 -6.72 3.62
N THR A 222 16.52 -7.96 3.93
CA THR A 222 15.10 -8.37 3.97
C THR A 222 14.73 -9.05 5.28
N PHE A 223 13.48 -8.82 5.68
CA PHE A 223 12.83 -9.51 6.78
C PHE A 223 11.56 -10.17 6.28
N THR A 224 11.33 -11.41 6.67
CA THR A 224 10.07 -12.12 6.43
C THR A 224 9.19 -12.02 7.67
N LEU A 225 7.97 -11.52 7.51
CA LEU A 225 6.97 -11.47 8.58
C LEU A 225 6.31 -12.82 8.78
N ASP A 226 6.09 -13.17 10.05
CA ASP A 226 5.34 -14.35 10.46
C ASP A 226 3.84 -14.06 10.39
N ASP A 227 3.34 -14.00 9.16
CA ASP A 227 1.93 -13.94 8.82
C ASP A 227 1.56 -15.04 7.82
N GLY A 228 0.27 -15.19 7.52
CA GLY A 228 -0.20 -16.21 6.58
C GLY A 228 0.31 -16.02 5.15
N ALA A 229 0.81 -14.83 4.80
CA ALA A 229 1.30 -14.48 3.47
C ALA A 229 2.83 -14.56 3.33
N SER A 230 3.56 -14.71 4.43
CA SER A 230 5.01 -14.54 4.50
C SER A 230 5.45 -13.20 3.90
N THR A 231 4.78 -12.11 4.29
CA THR A 231 5.07 -10.76 3.78
C THR A 231 6.54 -10.41 3.98
N MET A 232 7.23 -9.99 2.92
CA MET A 232 8.62 -9.54 2.98
C MET A 232 8.68 -8.02 3.14
N ILE A 233 9.56 -7.55 4.01
CA ILE A 233 9.95 -6.14 4.15
C ILE A 233 11.39 -6.00 3.69
N SER A 234 11.62 -5.15 2.71
CA SER A 234 12.94 -4.75 2.24
C SER A 234 13.37 -3.47 2.96
N VAL A 235 14.52 -3.52 3.62
CA VAL A 235 15.11 -2.36 4.30
C VAL A 235 16.33 -1.89 3.53
N THR A 236 16.32 -0.63 3.11
CA THR A 236 17.46 0.00 2.41
C THR A 236 18.02 1.13 3.26
N ARG A 237 19.35 1.13 3.38
CA ARG A 237 20.15 2.21 3.95
C ARG A 237 20.81 2.99 2.83
N SER A 238 20.48 4.27 2.72
CA SER A 238 21.06 5.20 1.77
C SER A 238 22.42 5.73 2.24
N SER A 239 23.18 6.39 1.37
CA SER A 239 24.53 6.89 1.64
C SER A 239 24.63 7.85 2.82
N ASP A 240 23.58 8.64 3.04
CA ASP A 240 23.40 9.58 4.15
C ASP A 240 23.04 8.92 5.49
N GLY A 241 22.80 7.60 5.49
CA GLY A 241 22.39 6.83 6.66
C GLY A 241 20.88 6.82 6.90
N THR A 242 20.09 7.40 5.99
CA THR A 242 18.62 7.29 6.01
C THR A 242 18.21 5.84 5.78
N ILE A 243 17.20 5.38 6.52
CA ILE A 243 16.61 4.05 6.41
C ILE A 243 15.20 4.16 5.84
N GLU A 244 14.93 3.34 4.84
CA GLU A 244 13.61 3.14 4.26
C GLU A 244 13.24 1.65 4.35
N ALA A 245 12.00 1.34 4.72
CA ALA A 245 11.46 0.00 4.78
C ALA A 245 10.20 -0.10 3.91
N LEU A 246 10.21 -1.00 2.94
CA LEU A 246 9.17 -1.20 1.93
C LEU A 246 8.61 -2.62 1.96
#